data_AF-A0A538A1H5-F1
#
_entry.id   AF-A0A538A1H5-F1
#
_cell.length_a   1.000
_cell.length_b   1.000
_cell.length_c   1.000
_cell.angle_alpha   90.00
_cell.angle_beta   90.00
_cell.angle_gamma   90.00
#
_symmetry.space_group_name_H-M   'P 1'
#
loop_
_entity.id
_entity.type
_entity.pdbx_description
1 polymer ?
#
loop_
_entity_poly.entity_id
_entity_poly.type
_entity_poly.pdbx_seq_one_letter_code
_entity_poly.pdbx_strand_id
1 'polypeptide(L)'
;MVPTALTLLWLAVPAAAQSHATTLGCGSGKLVLSIRYAVANDLDTGTRGNNWAFDTYARTVRVWRKAPGRFCAASTYDGSFTTIAGTSPAGRTTIPAGIRGSLSGQSTTTFGGAQRPGLAARGNLGLKDFQCTSADTKGQCAGTYDWLSAFFTSKDDFKSFKYVRYQFTYHATEGGKGTWSDRLVGGKYRSSGDIRALKKK
;
A
#
# COMPACT_ATOMS: atom_id res chain seq x y z
N MET A 1 -38.84 39.40 47.39
CA MET A 1 -37.90 38.28 47.18
C MET A 1 -38.33 37.57 45.91
N VAL A 2 -37.59 37.73 44.81
CA VAL A 2 -37.86 37.07 43.52
C VAL A 2 -36.66 36.17 43.23
N PRO A 3 -36.83 34.86 42.97
CA PRO A 3 -35.70 33.95 42.78
C PRO A 3 -35.18 34.06 41.34
N THR A 4 -33.87 34.23 41.21
CA THR A 4 -33.14 34.24 39.95
C THR A 4 -33.03 32.82 39.42
N ALA A 5 -33.63 32.54 38.26
CA ALA A 5 -33.47 31.26 37.57
C ALA A 5 -32.15 31.26 36.78
N LEU A 6 -31.25 30.34 37.12
CA LEU A 6 -29.97 30.13 36.45
C LEU A 6 -30.17 29.12 35.30
N THR A 7 -30.18 29.60 34.06
CA THR A 7 -30.27 28.75 32.86
C THR A 7 -28.89 28.16 32.54
N LEU A 8 -28.71 26.86 32.75
CA LEU A 8 -27.54 26.11 32.29
C LEU A 8 -27.63 25.89 30.77
N LEU A 9 -26.75 26.55 30.02
CA LEU A 9 -26.53 26.29 28.60
C LEU A 9 -25.73 24.99 28.44
N TRP A 10 -26.39 23.93 27.98
CA TRP A 10 -25.70 22.70 27.56
C TRP A 10 -25.05 22.94 26.18
N LEU A 11 -23.72 23.02 26.15
CA LEU A 11 -22.96 22.98 24.90
C LEU A 11 -22.98 21.55 24.36
N ALA A 12 -23.74 21.33 23.29
CA ALA A 12 -23.70 20.08 22.54
C ALA A 12 -22.33 19.95 21.87
N VAL A 13 -21.53 18.98 22.30
CA VAL A 13 -20.28 18.61 21.64
C VAL A 13 -20.64 17.93 20.31
N PRO A 14 -20.16 18.41 19.15
CA PRO A 14 -20.43 17.74 17.89
C PRO A 14 -19.77 16.36 17.91
N ALA A 15 -20.57 15.32 17.78
CA ALA A 15 -20.07 13.96 17.60
C ALA A 15 -19.20 13.92 16.33
N ALA A 16 -17.91 13.67 16.49
CA ALA A 16 -17.01 13.50 15.36
C ALA A 16 -17.55 12.38 14.46
N ALA A 17 -17.85 12.71 13.21
CA ALA A 17 -18.26 11.74 12.21
C ALA A 17 -17.19 10.65 12.10
N GLN A 18 -17.52 9.44 12.52
CA GLN A 18 -16.67 8.28 12.31
C GLN A 18 -16.55 8.07 10.81
N SER A 19 -15.39 8.37 10.24
CA SER A 19 -15.12 8.04 8.85
C SER A 19 -15.26 6.53 8.71
N HIS A 20 -16.28 6.09 7.97
CA HIS A 20 -16.40 4.70 7.57
C HIS A 20 -15.16 4.38 6.75
N ALA A 21 -14.19 3.72 7.38
CA ALA A 21 -13.01 3.23 6.71
C ALA A 21 -13.47 2.36 5.55
N THR A 22 -13.19 2.79 4.31
CA THR A 22 -13.50 2.01 3.11
C THR A 22 -12.87 0.64 3.27
N THR A 23 -13.69 -0.41 3.26
CA THR A 23 -13.24 -1.78 3.53
C THR A 23 -12.45 -2.35 2.36
N LEU A 24 -12.47 -1.66 1.21
CA LEU A 24 -11.73 -1.99 0.00
C LEU A 24 -11.76 -3.51 -0.26
N GLY A 25 -12.96 -4.10 -0.26
CA GLY A 25 -13.16 -5.51 -0.60
C GLY A 25 -13.01 -6.49 0.57
N CYS A 26 -12.61 -6.02 1.77
CA CYS A 26 -12.62 -6.87 2.97
C CYS A 26 -14.02 -7.14 3.54
N GLY A 27 -15.05 -6.37 3.16
CA GLY A 27 -16.41 -6.53 3.66
C GLY A 27 -16.54 -6.27 5.17
N SER A 28 -17.46 -6.95 5.85
CA SER A 28 -17.74 -6.77 7.29
C SER A 28 -16.68 -7.38 8.22
N GLY A 29 -16.50 -6.87 9.43
CA GLY A 29 -15.59 -7.45 10.41
C GLY A 29 -15.14 -6.44 11.45
N LYS A 30 -14.45 -6.91 12.50
CA LYS A 30 -13.90 -6.00 13.52
C LYS A 30 -12.61 -5.38 13.00
N LEU A 31 -12.55 -4.06 12.83
CA LEU A 31 -11.30 -3.35 12.52
C LEU A 31 -10.34 -3.49 13.71
N VAL A 32 -9.19 -4.13 13.47
CA VAL A 32 -8.18 -4.45 14.49
C VAL A 32 -6.84 -3.75 14.28
N LEU A 33 -6.58 -3.22 13.08
CA LEU A 33 -5.39 -2.41 12.76
C LEU A 33 -5.80 -1.30 11.79
N SER A 34 -5.29 -0.08 11.98
CA SER A 34 -5.39 1.02 10.99
C SER A 34 -4.18 1.94 11.13
N ILE A 35 -3.13 1.64 10.37
CA ILE A 35 -1.85 2.36 10.40
C ILE A 35 -1.62 3.07 9.06
N ARG A 36 -0.79 4.11 9.08
CA ARG A 36 -0.21 4.74 7.90
C ARG A 36 1.29 4.89 8.05
N TYR A 37 2.04 4.88 6.96
CA TYR A 37 3.48 5.14 6.95
C TYR A 37 3.94 5.50 5.53
N ALA A 38 5.06 6.21 5.42
CA ALA A 38 5.72 6.44 4.14
C ALA A 38 6.73 5.32 3.87
N VAL A 39 6.89 4.96 2.61
CA VAL A 39 7.90 4.03 2.11
C VAL A 39 8.81 4.76 1.13
N ALA A 40 10.11 4.55 1.24
CA ALA A 40 11.11 5.00 0.27
C ALA A 40 11.94 3.82 -0.23
N ASN A 41 12.48 3.97 -1.44
CA ASN A 41 13.38 3.01 -2.08
C ASN A 41 12.80 1.58 -2.12
N ASP A 42 11.53 1.43 -2.45
CA ASP A 42 10.91 0.11 -2.68
C ASP A 42 11.16 -0.32 -4.13
N LEU A 43 11.50 -1.59 -4.37
CA LEU A 43 11.88 -2.07 -5.70
C LEU A 43 10.68 -2.67 -6.42
N ASP A 44 10.35 -2.13 -7.60
CA ASP A 44 9.25 -2.67 -8.40
C ASP A 44 9.73 -3.53 -9.57
N THR A 45 8.92 -4.54 -9.90
CA THR A 45 9.22 -5.58 -10.89
C THR A 45 8.20 -5.63 -12.02
N GLY A 46 8.71 -5.73 -13.25
CA GLY A 46 7.90 -5.85 -14.45
C GLY A 46 7.46 -7.29 -14.71
N THR A 47 6.70 -7.47 -15.79
CA THR A 47 6.11 -8.77 -16.17
C THR A 47 7.12 -9.88 -16.46
N ARG A 48 8.37 -9.52 -16.77
CA ARG A 48 9.45 -10.48 -17.03
C ARG A 48 10.32 -10.74 -15.80
N GLY A 49 9.92 -10.25 -14.63
CA GLY A 49 10.72 -10.29 -13.40
C GLY A 49 11.90 -9.32 -13.41
N ASN A 50 11.94 -8.38 -14.36
CA ASN A 50 12.94 -7.32 -14.42
C ASN A 50 12.64 -6.25 -13.37
N ASN A 51 13.65 -5.86 -12.60
CA ASN A 51 13.61 -4.61 -11.84
C ASN A 51 13.49 -3.44 -12.80
N TRP A 52 12.53 -2.53 -12.58
CA TRP A 52 12.29 -1.43 -13.52
C TRP A 52 12.15 -0.06 -12.85
N ALA A 53 11.82 0.01 -11.57
CA ALA A 53 11.70 1.27 -10.84
C ALA A 53 11.98 1.14 -9.35
N PHE A 54 12.30 2.28 -8.74
CA PHE A 54 12.17 2.50 -7.30
C PHE A 54 10.92 3.32 -7.02
N ASP A 55 10.12 2.85 -6.08
CA ASP A 55 8.89 3.46 -5.64
C ASP A 55 9.09 4.20 -4.31
N THR A 56 8.35 5.30 -4.15
CA THR A 56 8.24 6.07 -2.91
C THR A 56 6.79 6.45 -2.73
N TYR A 57 6.16 6.04 -1.63
CA TYR A 57 4.71 6.18 -1.47
C TYR A 57 4.25 6.27 -0.02
N ALA A 58 3.13 6.94 0.19
CA ALA A 58 2.34 6.82 1.41
C ALA A 58 1.49 5.55 1.35
N ARG A 59 1.61 4.71 2.37
CA ARG A 59 0.81 3.50 2.55
C ARG A 59 -0.13 3.65 3.72
N THR A 60 -1.39 3.27 3.52
CA THR A 60 -2.32 3.02 4.63
C THR A 60 -2.64 1.53 4.64
N VAL A 61 -2.60 0.90 5.82
CA VAL A 61 -2.97 -0.50 6.02
C VAL A 61 -4.08 -0.57 7.06
N ARG A 62 -5.18 -1.23 6.68
CA ARG A 62 -6.29 -1.53 7.58
C ARG A 62 -6.54 -3.02 7.61
N VAL A 63 -6.77 -3.57 8.80
CA VAL A 63 -6.99 -5.02 8.96
C VAL A 63 -8.29 -5.24 9.73
N TRP A 64 -9.13 -6.11 9.19
CA TRP A 64 -10.36 -6.57 9.78
C TRP A 64 -10.22 -8.03 10.20
N ARG A 65 -10.55 -8.32 11.46
CA ARG A 65 -10.74 -9.69 11.94
C ARG A 65 -12.08 -10.21 11.44
N LYS A 66 -12.03 -11.30 10.67
CA LYS A 66 -13.17 -11.92 10.00
C LYS A 66 -13.78 -13.05 10.84
N ALA A 67 -12.91 -13.82 11.49
CA ALA A 67 -13.24 -14.89 12.43
C ALA A 67 -12.02 -15.07 13.36
N PRO A 68 -12.11 -15.89 14.44
CA PRO A 68 -10.92 -16.29 15.18
C PRO A 68 -9.83 -16.81 14.23
N GLY A 69 -8.64 -16.23 14.33
CA GLY A 69 -7.47 -16.61 13.51
C GLY A 69 -7.51 -16.20 12.03
N ARG A 70 -8.55 -15.51 11.54
CA ARG A 70 -8.69 -15.13 10.12
C ARG A 70 -8.83 -13.63 9.94
N PHE A 71 -7.99 -13.06 9.08
CA PHE A 71 -7.93 -11.62 8.84
C PHE A 71 -8.04 -11.29 7.35
N CYS A 72 -8.53 -10.08 7.09
CA CYS A 72 -8.45 -9.43 5.79
C CYS A 72 -7.78 -8.08 5.96
N ALA A 73 -6.77 -7.79 5.15
CA ALA A 73 -6.13 -6.49 5.08
C ALA A 73 -6.50 -5.77 3.79
N ALA A 74 -6.68 -4.46 3.87
CA ALA A 74 -6.69 -3.60 2.71
C ALA A 74 -5.58 -2.55 2.84
N SER A 75 -4.83 -2.37 1.77
CA SER A 75 -3.80 -1.33 1.67
C SER A 75 -4.11 -0.37 0.53
N THR A 76 -3.79 0.91 0.73
CA THR A 76 -3.74 1.93 -0.33
C THR A 76 -2.34 2.49 -0.45
N TYR A 77 -1.98 2.90 -1.66
CA TYR A 77 -0.67 3.37 -2.05
C TYR A 77 -0.85 4.62 -2.90
N ASP A 78 -0.13 5.68 -2.56
CA ASP A 78 -0.13 6.95 -3.30
C ASP A 78 1.26 7.55 -3.23
N GLY A 79 1.86 7.84 -4.39
CA GLY A 79 3.26 8.22 -4.44
C GLY A 79 3.81 8.42 -5.83
N SER A 80 5.10 8.10 -5.99
CA SER A 80 5.87 8.30 -7.20
C SER A 80 6.82 7.15 -7.45
N PHE A 81 7.29 7.04 -8.70
CA PHE A 81 8.34 6.11 -9.09
C PHE A 81 9.48 6.83 -9.80
N THR A 82 10.66 6.22 -9.78
CA THR A 82 11.82 6.60 -10.60
C THR A 82 12.37 5.35 -11.30
N THR A 83 12.54 5.39 -12.62
CA THR A 83 12.98 4.20 -13.36
C THR A 83 14.43 3.85 -13.13
N ILE A 84 14.70 2.55 -13.20
CA ILE A 84 16.02 1.95 -13.31
C ILE A 84 16.30 1.75 -14.81
N ALA A 85 17.54 1.98 -15.24
CA ALA A 85 17.91 1.75 -16.63
C ALA A 85 17.79 0.25 -16.96
N GLY A 86 17.09 -0.08 -18.05
CA GLY A 86 16.92 -1.46 -18.47
C GLY A 86 15.56 -1.72 -19.11
N THR A 87 15.06 -2.94 -18.94
CA THR A 87 13.79 -3.36 -19.52
C THR A 87 12.63 -2.60 -18.86
N SER A 88 11.73 -2.06 -19.69
CA SER A 88 10.45 -1.45 -19.30
C SER A 88 9.54 -2.42 -18.52
N PRO A 89 8.55 -1.95 -17.74
CA PRO A 89 7.69 -2.82 -16.93
C PRO A 89 6.89 -3.84 -17.76
N ALA A 90 6.44 -3.47 -18.96
CA ALA A 90 5.76 -4.41 -19.85
C ALA A 90 6.71 -5.36 -20.59
N GLY A 91 8.03 -5.17 -20.45
CA GLY A 91 9.03 -5.99 -21.13
C GLY A 91 9.15 -5.72 -22.63
N ARG A 92 8.63 -4.59 -23.15
CA ARG A 92 8.52 -4.35 -24.61
C ARG A 92 9.62 -3.47 -25.17
N THR A 93 10.25 -2.66 -24.33
CA THR A 93 11.31 -1.74 -24.73
C THR A 93 12.35 -1.56 -23.62
N THR A 94 13.42 -0.83 -23.93
CA THR A 94 14.44 -0.40 -22.96
C THR A 94 14.19 1.06 -22.59
N ILE A 95 14.30 1.37 -21.31
CA ILE A 95 14.13 2.71 -20.73
C ILE A 95 15.42 3.15 -20.04
N PRO A 96 15.75 4.45 -20.06
CA PRO A 96 16.83 5.00 -19.26
C PRO A 96 16.45 5.03 -17.78
N ALA A 97 17.44 5.18 -16.92
CA ALA A 97 17.19 5.56 -15.53
C ALA A 97 16.66 6.99 -15.46
N GLY A 98 15.89 7.29 -14.41
CA GLY A 98 15.49 8.66 -14.08
C GLY A 98 14.19 9.16 -14.71
N ILE A 99 13.43 8.33 -15.44
CA ILE A 99 12.03 8.67 -15.76
C ILE A 99 11.26 8.71 -14.45
N ARG A 100 10.54 9.80 -14.21
CA ARG A 100 9.75 10.01 -12.99
C ARG A 100 8.26 10.10 -13.31
N GLY A 101 7.45 9.72 -12.34
CA GLY A 101 6.00 9.72 -12.50
C GLY A 101 5.25 9.43 -11.22
N SER A 102 3.93 9.44 -11.31
CA SER A 102 3.04 9.12 -10.19
C SER A 102 2.76 7.61 -10.13
N LEU A 103 2.61 7.11 -8.90
CA LEU A 103 2.17 5.77 -8.56
C LEU A 103 0.90 5.87 -7.71
N SER A 104 -0.11 5.09 -8.07
CA SER A 104 -1.26 4.86 -7.20
C SER A 104 -1.64 3.38 -7.20
N GLY A 105 -2.18 2.91 -6.09
CA GLY A 105 -2.60 1.52 -6.02
C GLY A 105 -3.41 1.16 -4.79
N GLN A 106 -3.93 -0.06 -4.82
CA GLN A 106 -4.65 -0.68 -3.74
C GLN A 106 -4.47 -2.19 -3.76
N SER A 107 -4.49 -2.80 -2.58
CA SER A 107 -4.46 -4.25 -2.44
C SER A 107 -5.43 -4.73 -1.35
N THR A 108 -5.95 -5.93 -1.55
CA THR A 108 -6.74 -6.66 -0.55
C THR A 108 -6.12 -8.03 -0.39
N THR A 109 -5.80 -8.39 0.85
CA THR A 109 -5.17 -9.67 1.16
C THR A 109 -5.89 -10.36 2.31
N THR A 110 -5.77 -11.68 2.37
CA THR A 110 -6.25 -12.48 3.50
C THR A 110 -5.12 -13.30 4.07
N PHE A 111 -5.13 -13.53 5.38
CA PHE A 111 -4.12 -14.33 6.05
C PHE A 111 -4.65 -14.95 7.35
N GLY A 112 -3.99 -16.01 7.79
CA GLY A 112 -4.17 -16.60 9.11
C GLY A 112 -3.17 -16.03 10.13
N GLY A 113 -3.55 -15.97 11.41
CA GLY A 113 -2.60 -15.57 12.46
C GLY A 113 -3.24 -15.16 13.78
N ALA A 114 -2.49 -14.43 14.59
CA ALA A 114 -2.94 -13.78 15.81
C ALA A 114 -2.35 -12.37 15.87
N GLN A 115 -3.13 -11.41 16.37
CA GLN A 115 -2.61 -10.05 16.59
C GLN A 115 -1.68 -10.05 17.80
N ARG A 116 -0.52 -9.40 17.67
CA ARG A 116 0.41 -9.21 18.78
C ARG A 116 -0.19 -8.24 19.82
N PRO A 117 -0.14 -8.55 21.13
CA PRO A 117 -0.56 -7.63 22.17
C PRO A 117 0.44 -6.47 22.32
N GLY A 118 -0.01 -5.35 22.89
CA GLY A 118 0.87 -4.25 23.33
C GLY A 118 1.32 -3.25 22.26
N LEU A 119 1.04 -3.51 20.97
CA LEU A 119 1.38 -2.57 19.90
C LEU A 119 0.25 -1.60 19.60
N ALA A 120 0.60 -0.34 19.34
CA ALA A 120 -0.35 0.68 18.92
C ALA A 120 -0.99 0.30 17.57
N ALA A 121 -2.24 -0.15 17.61
CA ALA A 121 -2.96 -0.62 16.44
C ALA A 121 -3.50 0.51 15.54
N ARG A 122 -3.17 1.77 15.85
CA ARG A 122 -3.62 2.98 15.16
C ARG A 122 -2.46 3.97 15.13
N GLY A 123 -2.32 4.70 14.03
CA GLY A 123 -1.42 5.86 13.97
C GLY A 123 -0.50 5.90 12.74
N ASN A 124 0.46 6.82 12.79
CA ASN A 124 1.50 6.97 11.78
C ASN A 124 2.79 6.32 12.26
N LEU A 125 3.41 5.44 11.46
CA LEU A 125 4.67 4.76 11.81
C LEU A 125 5.91 5.47 11.23
N GLY A 126 5.72 6.64 10.62
CA GLY A 126 6.80 7.45 10.04
C GLY A 126 7.27 6.93 8.68
N LEU A 127 8.52 7.24 8.34
CA LEU A 127 9.19 6.77 7.13
C LEU A 127 9.76 5.37 7.35
N LYS A 128 9.64 4.52 6.33
CA LYS A 128 10.29 3.21 6.21
C LYS A 128 11.12 3.23 4.92
N ASP A 129 12.42 3.31 5.07
CA ASP A 129 13.33 3.15 3.94
C ASP A 129 13.59 1.66 3.74
N PHE A 130 13.18 1.11 2.59
CA PHE A 130 13.38 -0.31 2.28
C PHE A 130 14.82 -0.59 1.85
N GLN A 131 15.60 0.45 1.56
CA GLN A 131 17.01 0.35 1.17
C GLN A 131 17.23 -0.59 -0.01
N CYS A 132 16.26 -0.68 -0.93
CA CYS A 132 16.45 -1.49 -2.12
C CYS A 132 17.48 -0.87 -3.06
N THR A 133 18.18 -1.74 -3.75
CA THR A 133 19.12 -1.45 -4.81
C THR A 133 18.67 -2.16 -6.09
N SER A 134 19.23 -1.77 -7.24
CA SER A 134 18.89 -2.41 -8.51
C SER A 134 19.36 -3.87 -8.60
N ALA A 135 20.24 -4.30 -7.70
CA ALA A 135 20.75 -5.66 -7.60
C ALA A 135 19.83 -6.59 -6.78
N ASP A 136 18.89 -6.04 -6.00
CA ASP A 136 17.99 -6.84 -5.19
C ASP A 136 17.00 -7.61 -6.06
N THR A 137 16.54 -8.76 -5.57
CA THR A 137 15.66 -9.63 -6.35
C THR A 137 14.26 -9.64 -5.76
N LYS A 138 13.24 -9.28 -6.56
CA LYS A 138 11.82 -9.35 -6.17
C LYS A 138 11.49 -8.58 -4.87
N GLY A 139 12.09 -7.41 -4.66
CA GLY A 139 11.84 -6.58 -3.46
C GLY A 139 12.37 -7.18 -2.15
N GLN A 140 13.25 -8.18 -2.22
CA GLN A 140 13.99 -8.68 -1.06
C GLN A 140 15.13 -7.73 -0.73
N CYS A 141 14.84 -6.72 0.07
CA CYS A 141 15.77 -5.65 0.41
C CYS A 141 16.11 -5.69 1.91
N ALA A 142 17.33 -5.27 2.26
CA ALA A 142 17.82 -5.34 3.64
C ALA A 142 16.97 -4.51 4.62
N GLY A 143 16.39 -3.40 4.17
CA GLY A 143 15.59 -2.49 4.99
C GLY A 143 14.08 -2.76 4.95
N THR A 144 13.61 -3.80 4.26
CA THR A 144 12.17 -4.01 4.06
C THR A 144 11.43 -4.10 5.39
N TYR A 145 10.53 -3.15 5.63
CA TYR A 145 9.67 -3.16 6.80
C TYR A 145 8.43 -4.04 6.56
N ASP A 146 8.39 -5.18 7.22
CA ASP A 146 7.24 -6.07 7.21
C ASP A 146 6.24 -5.71 8.34
N TRP A 147 5.21 -4.96 7.98
CA TRP A 147 4.11 -4.65 8.91
C TRP A 147 3.35 -5.91 9.36
N LEU A 148 3.31 -6.98 8.55
CA LEU A 148 2.53 -8.17 8.86
C LEU A 148 3.16 -8.88 10.05
N SER A 149 4.44 -9.19 10.00
CA SER A 149 5.19 -9.78 11.12
C SER A 149 5.32 -8.84 12.31
N ALA A 150 5.34 -7.52 12.07
CA ALA A 150 5.38 -6.53 13.14
C ALA A 150 4.11 -6.55 14.00
N PHE A 151 2.92 -6.70 13.41
CA PHE A 151 1.64 -6.62 14.14
C PHE A 151 0.95 -7.96 14.38
N PHE A 152 1.37 -9.02 13.69
CA PHE A 152 0.77 -10.34 13.78
C PHE A 152 1.84 -11.41 13.97
N THR A 153 1.42 -12.55 14.50
CA THR A 153 2.15 -13.81 14.45
C THR A 153 1.35 -14.81 13.63
N SER A 154 2.03 -15.79 13.03
CA SER A 154 1.36 -16.92 12.42
C SER A 154 2.09 -18.22 12.72
N LYS A 155 1.34 -19.32 12.78
CA LYS A 155 1.89 -20.68 12.93
C LYS A 155 2.49 -21.21 11.63
N ASP A 156 2.05 -20.68 10.49
CA ASP A 156 2.47 -21.12 9.16
C ASP A 156 3.48 -20.17 8.51
N ASP A 157 4.09 -19.26 9.28
CA ASP A 157 4.99 -18.22 8.77
C ASP A 157 4.34 -17.40 7.62
N PHE A 158 3.06 -17.10 7.79
CA PHE A 158 2.20 -16.40 6.83
C PHE A 158 2.10 -17.06 5.44
N LYS A 159 2.36 -18.37 5.31
CA LYS A 159 2.11 -19.12 4.06
C LYS A 159 0.64 -19.06 3.60
N SER A 160 -0.29 -18.79 4.51
CA SER A 160 -1.71 -18.53 4.22
C SER A 160 -2.00 -17.13 3.67
N PHE A 161 -1.02 -16.23 3.61
CA PHE A 161 -1.16 -14.91 3.02
C PHE A 161 -1.47 -15.03 1.52
N LYS A 162 -2.55 -14.39 1.09
CA LYS A 162 -3.00 -14.41 -0.31
C LYS A 162 -3.46 -13.03 -0.73
N TYR A 163 -3.01 -12.59 -1.91
CA TYR A 163 -3.66 -11.50 -2.62
C TYR A 163 -5.01 -11.97 -3.15
N VAL A 164 -6.07 -11.29 -2.73
CA VAL A 164 -7.42 -11.49 -3.27
C VAL A 164 -7.58 -10.62 -4.52
N ARG A 165 -7.11 -9.39 -4.43
CA ARG A 165 -7.05 -8.43 -5.53
C ARG A 165 -5.95 -7.42 -5.25
N TYR A 166 -5.40 -6.87 -6.32
CA TYR A 166 -4.64 -5.63 -6.27
C TYR A 166 -4.81 -4.90 -7.60
N GLN A 167 -4.48 -3.62 -7.59
CA GLN A 167 -4.39 -2.80 -8.78
C GLN A 167 -3.38 -1.71 -8.53
N PHE A 168 -2.41 -1.56 -9.43
CA PHE A 168 -1.44 -0.47 -9.44
C PHE A 168 -1.45 0.23 -10.79
N THR A 169 -1.16 1.52 -10.76
CA THR A 169 -1.07 2.37 -11.95
C THR A 169 0.08 3.34 -11.79
N TYR A 170 0.95 3.34 -12.78
CA TYR A 170 2.15 4.15 -12.89
C TYR A 170 1.99 5.04 -14.11
N HIS A 171 2.15 6.35 -13.94
CA HIS A 171 2.03 7.31 -15.04
C HIS A 171 3.28 8.17 -15.12
N ALA A 172 4.04 8.05 -16.21
CA ALA A 172 5.25 8.84 -16.40
C ALA A 172 4.91 10.30 -16.72
N THR A 173 5.51 11.22 -15.97
CA THR A 173 5.29 12.67 -16.09
C THR A 173 6.56 13.44 -16.44
N GLU A 174 7.75 12.87 -16.20
CA GLU A 174 9.03 13.52 -16.46
C GLU A 174 10.04 12.54 -17.07
N GLY A 175 10.81 12.97 -18.08
CA GLY A 175 11.83 12.15 -18.76
C GLY A 175 11.28 11.01 -19.64
N GLY A 176 9.98 10.75 -19.56
CA GLY A 176 9.30 9.68 -20.28
C GLY A 176 7.84 9.99 -20.53
N LYS A 177 7.12 8.98 -21.01
CA LYS A 177 5.67 9.00 -21.23
C LYS A 177 5.06 7.62 -21.10
N GLY A 178 3.74 7.59 -21.03
CA GLY A 178 2.94 6.37 -20.99
C GLY A 178 2.44 6.06 -19.59
N THR A 179 1.57 5.06 -19.56
CA THR A 179 0.98 4.54 -18.33
C THR A 179 1.22 3.04 -18.31
N TRP A 180 1.72 2.54 -17.19
CA TRP A 180 1.77 1.12 -16.87
C TRP A 180 0.70 0.81 -15.84
N SER A 181 0.02 -0.32 -15.97
CA SER A 181 -0.92 -0.78 -14.96
C SER A 181 -0.89 -2.29 -14.87
N ASP A 182 -0.96 -2.79 -13.65
CA ASP A 182 -1.20 -4.20 -13.39
C ASP A 182 -2.24 -4.40 -12.29
N ARG A 183 -2.83 -5.58 -12.29
CA ARG A 183 -3.91 -5.94 -11.39
C ARG A 183 -4.09 -7.44 -11.30
N LEU A 184 -4.62 -7.87 -10.17
CA LEU A 184 -5.13 -9.21 -9.96
C LEU A 184 -6.66 -9.19 -10.00
N VAL A 185 -7.25 -9.83 -11.01
CA VAL A 185 -8.70 -9.93 -11.20
C VAL A 185 -9.10 -11.38 -11.36
N GLY A 186 -9.99 -11.86 -10.48
CA GLY A 186 -10.42 -13.27 -10.48
C GLY A 186 -9.26 -14.26 -10.33
N GLY A 187 -8.25 -13.90 -9.53
CA GLY A 187 -7.04 -14.70 -9.33
C GLY A 187 -6.07 -14.71 -10.53
N LYS A 188 -6.35 -13.94 -11.59
CA LYS A 188 -5.49 -13.85 -12.78
C LYS A 188 -4.77 -12.51 -12.82
N TYR A 189 -3.46 -12.58 -13.03
CA TYR A 189 -2.65 -11.41 -13.33
C TYR A 189 -3.06 -10.81 -14.67
N ARG A 190 -3.24 -9.49 -14.71
CA ARG A 190 -3.52 -8.72 -15.92
C ARG A 190 -2.67 -7.47 -15.87
N SER A 191 -2.07 -7.13 -17.00
CA SER A 191 -1.33 -5.88 -17.14
C SER A 191 -1.55 -5.25 -18.50
N SER A 192 -1.32 -3.94 -18.58
CA SER A 192 -1.58 -3.12 -19.76
C SER A 192 -0.72 -1.87 -19.79
N GLY A 193 -0.51 -1.34 -21.00
CA GLY A 193 0.31 -0.16 -21.20
C GLY A 193 1.80 -0.46 -21.08
N ASP A 194 2.61 0.59 -20.95
CA ASP A 194 4.05 0.54 -20.73
C ASP A 194 4.61 1.93 -20.41
N ILE A 195 5.82 1.99 -19.85
CA ILE A 195 6.59 3.22 -19.68
C ILE A 195 7.65 3.32 -20.78
N ARG A 196 7.82 4.50 -21.36
CA ARG A 196 8.74 4.72 -22.49
C ARG A 196 9.52 6.03 -22.32
N ALA A 197 10.74 6.05 -22.82
CA ALA A 197 11.49 7.28 -22.96
C ALA A 197 10.83 8.24 -23.97
N LEU A 198 11.03 9.54 -23.78
CA LEU A 198 10.79 10.51 -24.84
C LEU A 198 11.80 10.27 -25.97
N LYS A 199 11.38 10.42 -27.23
CA LYS A 199 12.34 10.43 -28.34
C LYS A 199 13.25 11.62 -28.14
N LYS A 200 14.58 11.41 -28.19
CA LYS A 200 15.53 12.53 -28.29
C LYS A 200 15.17 13.30 -29.56
N LYS A 201 14.99 14.62 -29.42
CA LYS A 201 14.91 15.52 -30.56
C LYS A 201 16.28 15.63 -31.21
#